data_AF-A0A1F8EA57-F1
#
_entry.id   AF-A0A1F8EA57-F1
#
_cell.length_a   1.000
_cell.length_b   1.000
_cell.length_c   1.000
_cell.angle_alpha   90.00
_cell.angle_beta   90.00
_cell.angle_gamma   90.00
#
_symmetry.space_group_name_H-M   'P 1'
#
loop_
_entity.id
_entity.type
_entity.pdbx_description
1 polymer ?
#
loop_
_entity_poly.entity_id
_entity_poly.type
_entity_poly.pdbx_seq_one_letter_code
_entity_poly.pdbx_strand_id
1 'polypeptide(L)'
;MLTPRQKQIRNYVNKIISEKSIAPTEREIAHRFKISPSTTHEHLTTLQQKGYLGKANGRARGIQINDSVSDLIKIPLLGTIAAGQPIEAIQNTEMIAVPKSKIPSSSEVYALRVVGNSMIEENINDGDIVLVRHQATAENGQKVVALIDNYGATLKKFYKERGHIRLQPANKTMGPIIIRNGKDISIQGVVLDVIKNREEIFKEITLPNVKRDNTLPLNRIILGDALTELKKLPDESCDVIIIDPPYNIGKDFGNNNDKRELGEYISWCKDWMNECMRTMKPSGTMFIYGFSEILAHLSVEIPINKRWLIWHYTNKNVASLNFWQRSHEAIICAWKDKPVFNRDEVREPYTEGFLNGAAGKVRKGTLGRFSSNGLETVYKAHDGGALPRDVIKIPALAGGAGMIERWFLCKTCDSVCEPRQLKKHEGHEIMKHPTQKPFELSKKLIKSAMPKKDGVVLVPFVGTGSECSAAKELGQSYVGFEINPDYIRLAEKMISDKKYPAKLF
;
A
#
# COMPACT_ATOMS: atom_id res chain seq x y z
N MET A 1 15.07 -25.60 -32.26
CA MET A 1 15.96 -26.68 -31.75
C MET A 1 17.38 -26.14 -31.54
N LEU A 2 18.11 -26.64 -30.52
CA LEU A 2 19.51 -26.27 -30.24
C LEU A 2 20.48 -27.32 -30.81
N THR A 3 21.58 -26.86 -31.42
CA THR A 3 22.66 -27.75 -31.86
C THR A 3 23.37 -28.39 -30.65
N PRO A 4 24.08 -29.53 -30.82
CA PRO A 4 24.84 -30.14 -29.73
C PRO A 4 25.81 -29.15 -29.07
N ARG A 5 26.42 -28.28 -29.88
CA ARG A 5 27.36 -27.26 -29.42
C ARG A 5 26.68 -26.14 -28.61
N GLN A 6 25.52 -25.67 -29.06
CA GLN A 6 24.72 -24.68 -28.34
C GLN A 6 24.21 -25.23 -27.00
N LYS A 7 23.82 -26.51 -26.93
CA LYS A 7 23.45 -27.18 -25.67
C LYS A 7 24.63 -27.23 -24.69
N GLN A 8 25.82 -27.58 -25.16
CA GLN A 8 27.04 -27.62 -24.34
C GLN A 8 27.38 -26.25 -23.77
N ILE A 9 27.36 -25.20 -24.60
CA ILE A 9 27.64 -23.82 -24.17
C ILE A 9 26.61 -23.35 -23.14
N ARG A 10 25.31 -23.56 -23.40
CA ARG A 10 24.24 -23.21 -22.46
C ARG A 10 24.41 -23.92 -21.11
N ASN A 11 24.66 -25.23 -21.12
CA ASN A 11 24.82 -26.00 -19.89
C ASN A 11 26.05 -25.54 -19.09
N TYR A 12 27.15 -25.19 -19.77
CA TYR A 12 28.34 -24.64 -19.12
C TYR A 12 28.08 -23.27 -18.50
N VAL A 13 27.41 -22.37 -19.21
CA VAL A 13 27.00 -21.06 -18.69
C VAL A 13 26.12 -21.22 -17.45
N ASN A 14 25.09 -22.06 -17.51
CA ASN A 14 24.20 -22.34 -16.39
C ASN A 14 24.95 -22.90 -15.18
N LYS A 15 25.89 -23.84 -15.42
CA LYS A 15 26.73 -24.43 -14.38
C LYS A 15 27.59 -23.39 -13.66
N ILE A 16 28.28 -22.52 -14.42
CA ILE A 16 29.14 -21.49 -13.83
C ILE A 16 28.32 -20.46 -13.04
N ILE A 17 27.15 -20.07 -13.56
CA ILE A 17 26.23 -19.18 -12.84
C ILE A 17 25.74 -19.84 -11.54
N SER A 18 25.38 -21.13 -11.55
CA SER A 18 24.94 -21.84 -10.34
C SER A 18 26.05 -22.01 -9.31
N GLU A 19 27.29 -22.25 -9.74
CA GLU A 19 28.42 -22.50 -8.82
C GLU A 19 29.04 -21.22 -8.26
N LYS A 20 29.12 -20.16 -9.08
CA LYS A 20 29.88 -18.94 -8.72
C LYS A 20 29.02 -17.70 -8.57
N SER A 21 27.70 -17.79 -8.78
CA SER A 21 26.78 -16.65 -8.82
C SER A 21 27.22 -15.52 -9.78
N ILE A 22 28.07 -15.84 -10.75
CA ILE A 22 28.67 -14.91 -11.71
C ILE A 22 28.66 -15.56 -13.09
N ALA A 23 28.17 -14.86 -14.10
CA ALA A 23 28.19 -15.33 -15.48
C ALA A 23 29.61 -15.35 -16.07
N PRO A 24 30.02 -16.41 -16.79
CA PRO A 24 31.30 -16.45 -17.48
C PRO A 24 31.34 -15.41 -18.60
N THR A 25 32.52 -14.84 -18.83
CA THR A 25 32.78 -13.90 -19.93
C THR A 25 32.86 -14.64 -21.27
N GLU A 26 32.63 -13.91 -22.37
CA GLU A 26 32.77 -14.48 -23.72
C GLU A 26 34.16 -15.09 -23.96
N ARG A 27 35.21 -14.48 -23.40
CA ARG A 27 36.59 -14.99 -23.50
C ARG A 27 36.80 -16.31 -22.74
N GLU A 28 36.20 -16.46 -21.57
CA GLU A 28 36.26 -17.70 -20.79
C GLU A 28 35.51 -18.85 -21.50
N ILE A 29 34.36 -18.55 -22.11
CA ILE A 29 33.60 -19.51 -22.90
C ILE A 29 34.39 -19.91 -24.16
N ALA A 30 34.95 -18.94 -24.89
CA ALA A 30 35.78 -19.18 -26.07
C ALA A 30 36.98 -20.09 -25.75
N HIS A 31 37.69 -19.80 -24.65
CA HIS A 31 38.81 -20.62 -24.18
C HIS A 31 38.37 -22.04 -23.79
N ARG A 32 37.29 -22.18 -23.02
CA ARG A 32 36.79 -23.48 -22.55
C ARG A 32 36.40 -24.42 -23.69
N PHE A 33 35.78 -23.87 -24.72
CA PHE A 33 35.30 -24.62 -25.88
C PHE A 33 36.30 -24.66 -27.03
N LYS A 34 37.45 -23.98 -26.92
CA LYS A 34 38.47 -23.88 -27.99
C LYS A 34 37.87 -23.38 -29.31
N ILE A 35 37.07 -22.32 -29.24
CA ILE A 35 36.46 -21.65 -30.40
C ILE A 35 36.80 -20.15 -30.37
N SER A 36 36.64 -19.48 -31.51
CA SER A 36 36.94 -18.04 -31.58
C SER A 36 35.96 -17.21 -30.74
N PRO A 37 36.35 -16.02 -30.27
CA PRO A 37 35.43 -15.08 -29.61
C PRO A 37 34.23 -14.72 -30.50
N SER A 38 34.44 -14.58 -31.80
CA SER A 38 33.37 -14.29 -32.77
C SER A 38 32.34 -15.42 -32.85
N THR A 39 32.79 -16.67 -32.97
CA THR A 39 31.91 -17.86 -32.96
C THR A 39 31.20 -18.03 -31.62
N THR A 40 31.85 -17.65 -30.52
CA THR A 40 31.25 -17.65 -29.18
C THR A 40 30.12 -16.62 -29.09
N HIS A 41 30.37 -15.41 -29.56
CA HIS A 41 29.37 -14.34 -29.62
C HIS A 41 28.16 -14.74 -30.48
N GLU A 42 28.38 -15.38 -31.62
CA GLU A 42 27.32 -15.90 -32.49
C GLU A 42 26.45 -16.96 -31.78
N HIS A 43 27.08 -17.91 -31.08
CA HIS A 43 26.36 -18.92 -30.31
C HIS A 43 25.56 -18.32 -29.14
N LEU A 44 26.14 -17.36 -28.43
CA LEU A 44 25.45 -16.66 -27.33
C LEU A 44 24.29 -15.81 -27.83
N THR A 45 24.48 -15.07 -28.93
CA THR A 45 23.42 -14.29 -29.58
C THR A 45 22.28 -15.20 -30.05
N THR A 46 22.59 -16.34 -30.66
CA THR A 46 21.58 -17.32 -31.09
C THR A 46 20.83 -17.91 -29.89
N LEU A 47 21.52 -18.21 -28.79
CA LEU A 47 20.90 -18.69 -27.56
C LEU A 47 20.00 -17.64 -26.91
N GLN A 48 20.38 -16.36 -26.96
CA GLN A 48 19.58 -15.23 -26.50
C GLN A 48 18.34 -15.02 -27.36
N GLN A 49 18.49 -14.97 -28.69
CA GLN A 49 17.36 -14.83 -29.63
C GLN A 49 16.35 -15.98 -29.49
N LYS A 50 16.83 -17.19 -29.19
CA LYS A 50 15.99 -18.36 -28.93
C LYS A 50 15.44 -18.42 -27.50
N GLY A 51 15.66 -17.38 -26.67
CA GLY A 51 15.11 -17.25 -25.33
C GLY A 51 15.78 -18.10 -24.26
N TYR A 52 16.89 -18.80 -24.56
CA TYR A 52 17.59 -19.67 -23.62
C TYR A 52 18.57 -18.92 -22.69
N LEU A 53 18.88 -17.65 -22.99
CA LEU A 53 19.72 -16.76 -22.18
C LEU A 53 19.11 -15.35 -22.18
N GLY A 54 19.08 -14.67 -21.04
CA GLY A 54 18.63 -13.28 -20.89
C GLY A 54 19.71 -12.25 -21.27
N LYS A 55 19.29 -11.01 -21.58
CA LYS A 55 20.17 -9.88 -21.91
C LYS A 55 20.28 -8.95 -20.70
N ALA A 56 21.49 -8.61 -20.23
CA ALA A 56 21.67 -7.54 -19.24
C ALA A 56 22.08 -6.24 -19.95
N ASN A 57 21.33 -5.16 -19.73
CA ASN A 57 21.70 -3.83 -20.20
C ASN A 57 22.84 -3.27 -19.31
N GLY A 58 24.04 -3.11 -19.88
CA GLY A 58 25.04 -2.14 -19.37
C GLY A 58 26.08 -2.61 -18.34
N ARG A 59 26.35 -3.92 -18.15
CA ARG A 59 27.53 -4.38 -17.36
C ARG A 59 28.30 -5.49 -18.07
N ALA A 60 29.62 -5.55 -17.84
CA ALA A 60 30.58 -6.47 -18.48
C ALA A 60 30.33 -7.98 -18.25
N ARG A 61 29.25 -8.38 -17.55
CA ARG A 61 28.85 -9.77 -17.30
C ARG A 61 27.33 -9.89 -17.51
N GLY A 62 26.93 -10.16 -18.76
CA GLY A 62 25.55 -9.92 -19.23
C GLY A 62 24.74 -11.15 -19.65
N ILE A 63 24.91 -12.29 -18.97
CA ILE A 63 24.11 -13.49 -19.24
C ILE A 63 23.32 -13.88 -17.99
N GLN A 64 22.00 -13.84 -18.06
CA GLN A 64 21.09 -14.37 -17.03
C GLN A 64 20.42 -15.66 -17.52
N ILE A 65 20.12 -16.57 -16.60
CA ILE A 65 19.36 -17.79 -16.87
C ILE A 65 17.89 -17.38 -17.00
N ASN A 66 17.27 -17.63 -18.14
CA ASN A 66 15.82 -17.71 -18.21
C ASN A 66 15.45 -19.16 -17.87
N ASP A 67 14.81 -19.38 -16.73
CA ASP A 67 14.05 -20.60 -16.53
C ASP A 67 12.99 -20.64 -17.63
N SER A 68 13.04 -21.67 -18.47
CA SER A 68 12.17 -21.78 -19.63
C SER A 68 10.71 -21.81 -19.20
N VAL A 69 9.97 -20.76 -19.56
CA VAL A 69 8.53 -20.55 -19.39
C VAL A 69 7.66 -21.69 -19.98
N SER A 70 8.27 -22.67 -20.67
CA SER A 70 7.59 -23.79 -21.34
C SER A 70 7.11 -24.92 -20.41
N ASP A 71 7.51 -24.96 -19.13
CA ASP A 71 7.18 -26.06 -18.20
C ASP A 71 6.36 -25.62 -16.98
N LEU A 72 5.68 -24.47 -17.05
CA LEU A 72 4.76 -24.00 -16.02
C LEU A 72 3.32 -24.48 -16.31
N ILE A 73 2.68 -25.09 -15.31
CA ILE A 73 1.26 -25.47 -15.36
C ILE A 73 0.48 -24.50 -14.46
N LYS A 74 -0.68 -24.05 -14.93
CA LYS A 74 -1.61 -23.24 -14.13
C LYS A 74 -2.53 -24.17 -13.33
N ILE A 75 -2.60 -23.96 -12.01
CA ILE A 75 -3.50 -24.67 -11.11
C ILE A 75 -4.38 -23.67 -10.34
N PRO A 76 -5.60 -24.05 -9.92
CA PRO A 76 -6.49 -23.15 -9.19
C PRO A 76 -6.01 -22.91 -7.76
N LEU A 77 -6.02 -21.64 -7.34
CA LEU A 77 -5.88 -21.21 -5.95
C LEU A 77 -7.28 -21.03 -5.36
N LEU A 78 -7.74 -22.04 -4.63
CA LEU A 78 -9.13 -22.16 -4.20
C LEU A 78 -9.49 -21.34 -2.97
N GLY A 79 -8.56 -20.51 -2.46
CA GLY A 79 -8.78 -19.62 -1.31
C GLY A 79 -7.72 -19.76 -0.22
N THR A 80 -8.09 -19.36 1.00
CA THR A 80 -7.23 -19.43 2.20
C THR A 80 -7.60 -20.62 3.08
N ILE A 81 -6.61 -21.22 3.75
CA ILE A 81 -6.79 -22.30 4.71
C ILE A 81 -6.27 -21.90 6.08
N ALA A 82 -7.11 -22.08 7.10
CA ALA A 82 -6.69 -21.85 8.47
C ALA A 82 -5.69 -22.93 8.91
N ALA A 83 -4.55 -22.46 9.38
CA ALA A 83 -3.73 -23.20 10.32
C ALA A 83 -4.37 -23.12 11.74
N GLY A 84 -5.32 -22.24 12.02
CA GLY A 84 -5.98 -22.13 13.33
C GLY A 84 -7.30 -22.90 13.48
N GLN A 85 -8.30 -22.26 14.12
CA GLN A 85 -9.69 -22.75 14.17
C GLN A 85 -10.27 -22.84 12.74
N PRO A 86 -11.19 -23.78 12.48
CA PRO A 86 -11.73 -23.98 11.13
C PRO A 86 -12.41 -22.71 10.57
N ILE A 87 -12.05 -22.29 9.35
CA ILE A 87 -12.67 -21.16 8.64
C ILE A 87 -13.42 -21.64 7.38
N GLU A 88 -14.39 -20.84 6.94
CA GLU A 88 -15.15 -21.05 5.72
C GLU A 88 -14.25 -20.89 4.48
N ALA A 89 -14.27 -21.88 3.58
CA ALA A 89 -13.47 -21.87 2.36
C ALA A 89 -14.15 -21.01 1.29
N ILE A 90 -13.66 -19.78 1.09
CA ILE A 90 -14.14 -18.88 0.04
C ILE A 90 -13.52 -19.32 -1.30
N GLN A 91 -14.36 -19.75 -2.25
CA GLN A 91 -13.93 -20.10 -3.61
C GLN A 91 -13.61 -18.84 -4.43
N ASN A 92 -12.33 -18.43 -4.46
CA ASN A 92 -11.81 -17.50 -5.46
C ASN A 92 -11.36 -18.26 -6.72
N THR A 93 -11.57 -17.68 -7.90
CA THR A 93 -11.10 -18.20 -9.20
C THR A 93 -9.73 -17.63 -9.59
N GLU A 94 -8.80 -17.61 -8.64
CA GLU A 94 -7.39 -17.27 -8.92
C GLU A 94 -6.63 -18.49 -9.43
N MET A 95 -5.65 -18.30 -10.31
CA MET A 95 -4.80 -19.38 -10.85
C MET A 95 -3.33 -19.05 -10.57
N ILE A 96 -2.55 -20.02 -10.12
CA ILE A 96 -1.09 -19.86 -9.92
C ILE A 96 -0.32 -20.71 -10.93
N ALA A 97 0.81 -20.19 -11.41
CA ALA A 97 1.72 -20.92 -12.29
C ALA A 97 2.78 -21.64 -11.45
N VAL A 98 2.87 -22.96 -11.59
CA VAL A 98 3.84 -23.79 -10.85
C VAL A 98 4.65 -24.67 -11.80
N PRO A 99 5.95 -24.91 -11.51
CA PRO A 99 6.76 -25.84 -12.29
C PRO A 99 6.14 -27.24 -12.33
N LYS A 100 6.04 -27.82 -13.53
CA LYS A 100 5.53 -29.18 -13.74
C LYS A 100 6.26 -30.24 -12.91
N SER A 101 7.53 -30.00 -12.56
CA SER A 101 8.31 -30.87 -11.67
C SER A 101 7.77 -31.00 -10.24
N LYS A 102 6.95 -30.03 -9.79
CA LYS A 102 6.30 -30.06 -8.46
C LYS A 102 4.97 -30.81 -8.46
N ILE A 103 4.46 -31.19 -9.64
CA ILE A 103 3.17 -31.87 -9.81
C ILE A 103 3.42 -33.31 -10.27
N PRO A 104 2.92 -34.32 -9.56
CA PRO A 104 2.90 -35.69 -10.05
C PRO A 104 2.08 -35.78 -11.35
N SER A 105 2.59 -36.51 -12.33
CA SER A 105 1.84 -36.85 -13.54
C SER A 105 0.47 -37.46 -13.15
N SER A 106 -0.62 -36.97 -13.74
CA SER A 106 -2.01 -37.45 -13.57
C SER A 106 -2.69 -37.22 -12.21
N SER A 107 -2.33 -36.19 -11.44
CA SER A 107 -3.05 -35.81 -10.22
C SER A 107 -3.84 -34.51 -10.38
N GLU A 108 -5.09 -34.48 -9.90
CA GLU A 108 -5.80 -33.21 -9.68
C GLU A 108 -5.17 -32.49 -8.49
N VAL A 109 -4.61 -31.30 -8.74
CA VAL A 109 -3.88 -30.50 -7.76
C VAL A 109 -4.50 -29.11 -7.71
N TYR A 110 -4.70 -28.61 -6.50
CA TYR A 110 -5.12 -27.24 -6.22
C TYR A 110 -4.19 -26.60 -5.19
N ALA A 111 -4.26 -25.28 -5.06
CA ALA A 111 -3.48 -24.52 -4.10
C ALA A 111 -4.37 -23.83 -3.07
N LEU A 112 -3.84 -23.64 -1.86
CA LEU A 112 -4.45 -22.86 -0.79
C LEU A 112 -3.41 -21.97 -0.12
N ARG A 113 -3.78 -20.75 0.25
CA ARG A 113 -2.93 -19.83 1.02
C ARG A 113 -3.08 -20.08 2.52
N VAL A 114 -1.98 -20.26 3.24
CA VAL A 114 -1.98 -20.58 4.67
C VAL A 114 -2.22 -19.31 5.49
N VAL A 115 -3.10 -19.40 6.49
CA VAL A 115 -3.34 -18.35 7.48
C VAL A 115 -3.15 -18.91 8.90
N GLY A 116 -2.18 -18.39 9.63
CA GLY A 116 -1.82 -18.74 11.01
C GLY A 116 -0.58 -19.65 11.14
N ASN A 117 -0.21 -19.94 12.40
CA ASN A 117 1.10 -20.49 12.74
C ASN A 117 1.10 -21.96 13.22
N SER A 118 0.05 -22.76 12.99
CA SER A 118 -0.01 -24.12 13.58
C SER A 118 0.88 -25.16 12.93
N MET A 119 1.51 -24.84 11.81
CA MET A 119 2.34 -25.77 11.03
C MET A 119 3.79 -25.30 10.88
N ILE A 120 4.22 -24.33 11.71
CA ILE A 120 5.55 -23.71 11.65
C ILE A 120 6.69 -24.73 11.81
N GLU A 121 6.51 -25.78 12.62
CA GLU A 121 7.53 -26.82 12.83
C GLU A 121 7.67 -27.76 11.63
N GLU A 122 6.68 -27.78 10.74
CA GLU A 122 6.74 -28.44 9.43
C GLU A 122 7.25 -27.48 8.34
N ASN A 123 7.81 -26.33 8.74
CA ASN A 123 8.20 -25.25 7.87
C ASN A 123 7.04 -24.86 6.95
N ILE A 124 5.89 -24.52 7.53
CA ILE A 124 4.75 -23.92 6.84
C ILE A 124 4.35 -22.69 7.65
N ASN A 125 4.61 -21.52 7.11
CA ASN A 125 4.41 -20.24 7.77
C ASN A 125 3.12 -19.57 7.28
N ASP A 126 2.65 -18.61 8.05
CA ASP A 126 1.59 -17.70 7.61
C ASP A 126 1.94 -17.06 6.25
N GLY A 127 0.98 -17.03 5.33
CA GLY A 127 1.14 -16.51 3.98
C GLY A 127 1.67 -17.50 2.93
N ASP A 128 2.31 -18.61 3.33
CA ASP A 128 2.79 -19.66 2.41
C ASP A 128 1.64 -20.23 1.56
N ILE A 129 1.96 -20.75 0.37
CA ILE A 129 0.99 -21.44 -0.49
C ILE A 129 1.27 -22.94 -0.45
N VAL A 130 0.28 -23.73 -0.04
CA VAL A 130 0.37 -25.20 -0.07
C VAL A 130 -0.21 -25.75 -1.36
N LEU A 131 0.52 -26.67 -1.99
CA LEU A 131 0.05 -27.47 -3.12
C LEU A 131 -0.59 -28.74 -2.59
N VAL A 132 -1.85 -28.97 -2.94
CA VAL A 132 -2.68 -30.03 -2.37
C VAL A 132 -3.13 -30.97 -3.48
N ARG A 133 -2.83 -32.26 -3.33
CA ARG A 133 -3.41 -33.31 -4.16
C ARG A 133 -4.81 -33.61 -3.65
N HIS A 134 -5.80 -33.52 -4.54
CA HIS A 134 -7.16 -33.93 -4.19
C HIS A 134 -7.19 -35.45 -3.93
N GLN A 135 -7.56 -35.85 -2.71
CA GLN A 135 -7.72 -37.25 -2.31
C GLN A 135 -8.54 -37.35 -1.02
N ALA A 136 -9.34 -38.41 -0.89
CA ALA A 136 -10.28 -38.61 0.22
C ALA A 136 -9.69 -39.36 1.43
N THR A 137 -8.45 -39.84 1.33
CA THR A 137 -7.79 -40.65 2.37
C THR A 137 -6.40 -40.07 2.67
N ALA A 138 -5.87 -40.37 3.87
CA ALA A 138 -4.53 -39.99 4.27
C ALA A 138 -3.94 -41.04 5.22
N GLU A 139 -2.62 -41.16 5.20
CA GLU A 139 -1.84 -41.99 6.11
C GLU A 139 -1.42 -41.21 7.37
N ASN A 140 -1.13 -41.93 8.45
CA ASN A 140 -0.71 -41.32 9.70
C ASN A 140 0.59 -40.52 9.50
N GLY A 141 0.59 -39.27 9.96
CA GLY A 141 1.70 -38.33 9.83
C GLY A 141 1.65 -37.45 8.59
N GLN A 142 0.77 -37.72 7.62
CA GLN A 142 0.63 -36.86 6.43
C GLN A 142 0.00 -35.51 6.77
N LYS A 143 0.42 -34.46 6.04
CA LYS A 143 -0.14 -33.11 6.11
C LYS A 143 -1.41 -33.06 5.26
N VAL A 144 -2.55 -32.79 5.87
CA VAL A 144 -3.87 -32.87 5.23
C VAL A 144 -4.63 -31.56 5.32
N VAL A 145 -5.44 -31.32 4.29
CA VAL A 145 -6.58 -30.40 4.38
C VAL A 145 -7.77 -31.23 4.83
N ALA A 146 -8.23 -30.99 6.06
CA ALA A 146 -9.37 -31.68 6.65
C ALA A 146 -10.54 -30.71 6.79
N LEU A 147 -11.72 -31.11 6.32
CA LEU A 147 -12.98 -30.42 6.53
C LEU A 147 -13.70 -31.07 7.71
N ILE A 148 -14.05 -30.27 8.72
CA ILE A 148 -14.70 -30.71 9.96
C ILE A 148 -16.13 -30.17 9.98
N ASP A 149 -17.09 -31.03 10.35
CA ASP A 149 -18.52 -30.73 10.48
C ASP A 149 -19.13 -30.06 9.22
N ASN A 150 -18.57 -30.38 8.04
CA ASN A 150 -18.91 -29.80 6.72
C ASN A 150 -18.86 -28.26 6.64
N TYR A 151 -18.24 -27.60 7.62
CA TYR A 151 -18.26 -26.14 7.74
C TYR A 151 -16.88 -25.50 7.67
N GLY A 152 -15.87 -26.10 8.31
CA GLY A 152 -14.57 -25.45 8.43
C GLY A 152 -13.39 -26.34 8.01
N ALA A 153 -12.54 -25.81 7.13
CA ALA A 153 -11.35 -26.48 6.65
C ALA A 153 -10.12 -26.09 7.51
N THR A 154 -9.24 -27.07 7.80
CA THR A 154 -7.98 -26.85 8.53
C THR A 154 -6.82 -27.61 7.90
N LEU A 155 -5.61 -27.05 8.03
CA LEU A 155 -4.34 -27.72 7.72
C LEU A 155 -3.71 -28.31 9.00
N LYS A 156 -3.49 -29.62 9.05
CA LYS A 156 -2.89 -30.36 10.20
C LYS A 156 -2.17 -31.64 9.76
N LYS A 157 -1.42 -32.28 10.66
CA LYS A 157 -0.98 -33.68 10.50
C LYS A 157 -2.09 -34.63 10.90
N PHE A 158 -2.40 -35.60 10.05
CA PHE A 158 -3.46 -36.58 10.28
C PHE A 158 -2.95 -37.79 11.08
N TYR A 159 -3.72 -38.23 12.07
CA TYR A 159 -3.51 -39.50 12.77
C TYR A 159 -4.84 -40.19 13.02
N LYS A 160 -5.02 -41.37 12.44
CA LYS A 160 -6.11 -42.31 12.75
C LYS A 160 -5.65 -43.23 13.87
N GLU A 161 -6.29 -43.09 15.02
CA GLU A 161 -6.02 -43.86 16.24
C GLU A 161 -7.25 -44.69 16.61
N ARG A 162 -7.10 -45.64 17.55
CA ARG A 162 -8.23 -46.47 17.96
C ARG A 162 -9.32 -45.58 18.60
N GLY A 163 -10.50 -45.54 17.98
CA GLY A 163 -11.68 -44.84 18.49
C GLY A 163 -11.73 -43.33 18.26
N HIS A 164 -10.74 -42.72 17.60
CA HIS A 164 -10.78 -41.29 17.28
C HIS A 164 -9.79 -40.90 16.16
N ILE A 165 -10.01 -39.74 15.56
CA ILE A 165 -9.05 -39.09 14.66
C ILE A 165 -8.41 -37.92 15.40
N ARG A 166 -7.09 -37.79 15.29
CA ARG A 166 -6.31 -36.68 15.82
C ARG A 166 -5.74 -35.86 14.67
N LEU A 167 -6.10 -34.58 14.63
CA LEU A 167 -5.49 -33.58 13.77
C LEU A 167 -4.48 -32.80 14.59
N GLN A 168 -3.21 -33.12 14.38
CA GLN A 168 -2.09 -32.62 15.17
C GLN A 168 -1.51 -31.36 14.53
N PRO A 169 -1.43 -30.22 15.24
CA PRO A 169 -0.62 -29.09 14.80
C PRO A 169 0.87 -29.45 14.87
N ALA A 170 1.65 -28.93 13.94
CA ALA A 170 3.11 -28.89 14.03
C ALA A 170 3.53 -27.53 14.63
N ASN A 171 3.11 -27.32 15.87
CA ASN A 171 3.44 -26.18 16.71
C ASN A 171 3.29 -26.59 18.18
N LYS A 172 4.39 -26.61 18.94
CA LYS A 172 4.45 -26.97 20.37
C LYS A 172 3.52 -26.18 21.28
N THR A 173 3.12 -24.96 20.91
CA THR A 173 2.25 -24.13 21.74
C THR A 173 0.76 -24.39 21.51
N MET A 174 0.40 -25.35 20.64
CA MET A 174 -0.98 -25.63 20.25
C MET A 174 -1.37 -27.08 20.54
N GLY A 175 -2.55 -27.28 21.12
CA GLY A 175 -3.11 -28.61 21.40
C GLY A 175 -3.69 -29.29 20.15
N PRO A 176 -3.75 -30.64 20.11
CA PRO A 176 -4.38 -31.39 19.03
C PRO A 176 -5.90 -31.17 18.98
N ILE A 177 -6.46 -31.28 17.77
CA ILE A 177 -7.92 -31.38 17.59
C ILE A 177 -8.28 -32.87 17.58
N ILE A 178 -9.12 -33.29 18.52
CA ILE A 178 -9.53 -34.67 18.70
C ILE A 178 -10.98 -34.83 18.23
N ILE A 179 -11.18 -35.65 17.20
CA ILE A 179 -12.47 -35.96 16.59
C ILE A 179 -12.91 -37.35 17.07
N ARG A 180 -13.94 -37.37 17.92
CA ARG A 180 -14.59 -38.58 18.46
C ARG A 180 -15.98 -38.74 17.84
N ASN A 181 -16.62 -39.89 18.09
CA ASN A 181 -17.96 -40.23 17.61
C ASN A 181 -18.94 -39.04 17.70
N GLY A 182 -19.54 -38.65 16.57
CA GLY A 182 -20.53 -37.57 16.47
C GLY A 182 -20.09 -36.33 15.69
N LYS A 183 -18.85 -36.28 15.18
CA LYS A 183 -18.37 -35.21 14.28
C LYS A 183 -17.96 -35.78 12.93
N ASP A 184 -18.39 -35.10 11.87
CA ASP A 184 -18.03 -35.49 10.51
C ASP A 184 -16.67 -34.91 10.14
N ILE A 185 -15.81 -35.75 9.57
CA ILE A 185 -14.52 -35.31 9.03
C ILE A 185 -14.32 -35.90 7.65
N SER A 186 -13.98 -35.05 6.70
CA SER A 186 -13.56 -35.45 5.36
C SER A 186 -12.17 -34.92 5.04
N ILE A 187 -11.33 -35.78 4.46
CA ILE A 187 -10.04 -35.34 3.91
C ILE A 187 -10.31 -34.79 2.51
N GLN A 188 -9.95 -33.54 2.30
CA GLN A 188 -10.09 -32.84 1.02
C GLN A 188 -8.83 -32.98 0.16
N GLY A 189 -7.70 -33.33 0.80
CA GLY A 189 -6.45 -33.59 0.09
C GLY A 189 -5.24 -33.68 1.00
N VAL A 190 -4.12 -34.09 0.40
CA VAL A 190 -2.80 -34.21 1.04
C VAL A 190 -1.84 -33.19 0.45
N VAL A 191 -1.08 -32.51 1.31
CA VAL A 191 -0.08 -31.52 0.89
C VAL A 191 1.10 -32.21 0.23
N LEU A 192 1.41 -31.79 -0.99
CA LEU A 192 2.53 -32.27 -1.80
C LEU A 192 3.79 -31.45 -1.58
N ASP A 193 3.65 -30.13 -1.62
CA ASP A 193 4.75 -29.19 -1.56
C ASP A 193 4.25 -27.85 -1.02
N VAL A 194 5.20 -27.03 -0.60
CA VAL A 194 4.95 -25.70 -0.05
C VAL A 194 5.71 -24.71 -0.93
N ILE A 195 4.97 -23.87 -1.63
CA ILE A 195 5.52 -22.67 -2.24
C ILE A 195 5.64 -21.67 -1.12
N LYS A 196 6.89 -21.47 -0.68
CA LYS A 196 7.19 -20.44 0.29
C LYS A 196 6.67 -19.12 -0.23
N ASN A 197 5.92 -18.43 0.62
CA ASN A 197 5.80 -17.00 0.53
C ASN A 197 7.18 -16.44 0.85
N ARG A 198 8.07 -16.59 -0.13
CA ARG A 198 9.13 -15.65 -0.28
C ARG A 198 8.38 -14.36 -0.60
N GLU A 199 8.12 -13.55 0.44
CA GLU A 199 8.67 -12.20 0.35
C GLU A 199 10.03 -12.46 -0.27
N GLU A 200 10.23 -12.04 -1.51
CA GLU A 200 11.54 -12.15 -2.10
C GLU A 200 12.48 -11.78 -0.98
N ILE A 201 13.31 -12.74 -0.56
CA ILE A 201 14.53 -12.40 0.13
C ILE A 201 15.24 -11.66 -0.98
N PHE A 202 14.91 -10.37 -1.13
CA PHE A 202 15.87 -9.33 -1.02
C PHE A 202 16.85 -9.90 0.00
N LYS A 203 17.89 -10.56 -0.54
CA LYS A 203 19.23 -10.23 -0.09
C LYS A 203 19.15 -8.75 0.26
N GLU A 204 19.78 -8.33 1.33
CA GLU A 204 20.35 -7.01 1.26
C GLU A 204 21.12 -6.94 -0.09
N ILE A 205 20.43 -6.52 -1.16
CA ILE A 205 20.78 -5.32 -1.86
C ILE A 205 20.99 -4.42 -0.68
N THR A 206 22.25 -4.30 -0.27
CA THR A 206 22.75 -3.07 0.28
C THR A 206 22.18 -2.06 -0.70
N LEU A 207 20.99 -1.51 -0.37
CA LEU A 207 20.37 -0.45 -1.13
C LEU A 207 21.53 0.50 -1.32
N PRO A 208 21.91 0.83 -2.57
CA PRO A 208 23.13 1.58 -2.84
C PRO A 208 23.09 2.73 -1.86
N ASN A 209 23.99 2.74 -0.87
CA ASN A 209 23.78 3.40 0.41
C ASN A 209 23.19 4.78 0.11
N VAL A 210 21.86 4.92 0.21
CA VAL A 210 21.20 6.06 -0.42
C VAL A 210 21.69 7.20 0.40
N LYS A 211 22.55 8.02 -0.20
CA LYS A 211 23.22 9.09 0.52
C LYS A 211 22.11 9.98 1.02
N ARG A 212 21.84 9.89 2.31
CA ARG A 212 20.84 10.71 2.98
C ARG A 212 21.39 12.11 3.04
N ASP A 213 20.52 13.08 2.80
CA ASP A 213 20.87 14.46 2.97
C ASP A 213 20.90 14.77 4.48
N ASN A 214 21.88 15.56 4.88
CA ASN A 214 21.98 16.02 6.28
C ASN A 214 20.93 17.10 6.60
N THR A 215 20.29 17.66 5.58
CA THR A 215 19.38 18.80 5.70
C THR A 215 18.18 18.63 4.78
N LEU A 216 17.04 19.16 5.20
CA LEU A 216 15.85 19.19 4.38
C LEU A 216 15.91 20.31 3.31
N PRO A 217 15.42 20.06 2.09
CA PRO A 217 15.28 21.09 1.05
C PRO A 217 14.02 21.94 1.31
N LEU A 218 14.05 22.72 2.39
CA LEU A 218 12.88 23.49 2.85
C LEU A 218 12.34 24.45 1.79
N ASN A 219 11.02 24.55 1.76
CA ASN A 219 10.20 25.38 0.87
C ASN A 219 10.43 25.09 -0.61
N ARG A 220 10.57 23.80 -0.95
CA ARG A 220 10.75 23.34 -2.33
C ARG A 220 9.80 22.20 -2.68
N ILE A 221 9.38 22.19 -3.94
CA ILE A 221 8.78 21.03 -4.59
C ILE A 221 9.85 20.43 -5.51
N ILE A 222 10.20 19.16 -5.30
CA ILE A 222 11.20 18.44 -6.07
C ILE A 222 10.48 17.65 -7.16
N LEU A 223 10.92 17.83 -8.40
CA LEU A 223 10.50 17.01 -9.52
C LEU A 223 11.11 15.61 -9.38
N GLY A 224 10.29 14.60 -9.06
CA GLY A 224 10.78 13.24 -8.83
C GLY A 224 9.72 12.27 -8.35
N ASP A 225 10.07 10.99 -8.37
CA ASP A 225 9.27 9.92 -7.76
C ASP A 225 9.30 10.03 -6.24
N ALA A 226 8.13 10.03 -5.61
CA ALA A 226 7.97 10.25 -4.17
C ALA A 226 8.79 9.26 -3.34
N LEU A 227 8.78 7.96 -3.67
CA LEU A 227 9.52 6.95 -2.91
C LEU A 227 11.03 7.13 -3.05
N THR A 228 11.50 7.50 -4.24
CA THR A 228 12.90 7.79 -4.51
C THR A 228 13.40 9.01 -3.72
N GLU A 229 12.62 10.09 -3.68
CA GLU A 229 12.99 11.32 -2.97
C GLU A 229 12.84 11.17 -1.45
N LEU A 230 11.80 10.48 -0.96
CA LEU A 230 11.60 10.17 0.45
C LEU A 230 12.83 9.51 1.08
N LYS A 231 13.45 8.53 0.40
CA LYS A 231 14.64 7.80 0.87
C LYS A 231 15.87 8.68 1.09
N LYS A 232 15.91 9.87 0.51
CA LYS A 232 17.03 10.83 0.67
C LYS A 232 16.85 11.70 1.91
N LEU A 233 15.63 11.88 2.40
CA LEU A 233 15.37 12.75 3.55
C LEU A 233 15.97 12.17 4.85
N PRO A 234 16.43 13.02 5.77
CA PRO A 234 16.88 12.60 7.09
C PRO A 234 15.72 11.99 7.93
N ASP A 235 16.08 11.05 8.81
CA ASP A 235 15.14 10.46 9.77
C ASP A 235 14.59 11.54 10.71
N GLU A 236 13.35 11.36 11.19
CA GLU A 236 12.75 12.20 12.25
C GLU A 236 12.88 13.72 12.03
N SER A 237 12.66 14.15 10.80
CA SER A 237 12.89 15.52 10.36
C SER A 237 11.60 16.30 10.07
N CYS A 238 10.44 15.64 9.99
CA CYS A 238 9.16 16.25 9.65
C CYS A 238 8.16 16.20 10.82
N ASP A 239 7.41 17.29 11.02
CA ASP A 239 6.41 17.41 12.10
C ASP A 239 5.02 16.97 11.64
N VAL A 240 4.64 17.34 10.43
CA VAL A 240 3.37 16.95 9.82
C VAL A 240 3.65 16.34 8.45
N ILE A 241 3.02 15.22 8.14
CA ILE A 241 3.07 14.63 6.80
C ILE A 241 1.65 14.57 6.25
N ILE A 242 1.41 15.13 5.06
CA ILE A 242 0.10 15.05 4.40
C ILE A 242 0.27 14.28 3.10
N ILE A 243 -0.40 13.14 3.01
CA ILE A 243 -0.30 12.20 1.91
C ILE A 243 -1.64 12.13 1.18
N ASP A 244 -1.68 12.58 -0.06
CA ASP A 244 -2.80 12.40 -1.00
C ASP A 244 -2.37 11.51 -2.18
N PRO A 245 -2.25 10.18 -1.97
CA PRO A 245 -1.73 9.28 -2.99
C PRO A 245 -2.78 9.04 -4.11
N PRO A 246 -2.39 8.50 -5.27
CA PRO A 246 -3.32 7.89 -6.21
C PRO A 246 -4.11 6.76 -5.53
N TYR A 247 -5.43 6.65 -5.76
CA TYR A 247 -6.30 5.72 -5.02
C TYR A 247 -6.54 4.37 -5.70
N ASN A 248 -5.81 4.05 -6.77
CA ASN A 248 -5.98 2.80 -7.55
C ASN A 248 -7.36 2.67 -8.22
N ILE A 249 -7.90 3.76 -8.77
CA ILE A 249 -9.30 3.83 -9.26
C ILE A 249 -9.46 3.95 -10.78
N GLY A 250 -8.36 3.91 -11.54
CA GLY A 250 -8.38 4.12 -12.98
C GLY A 250 -8.12 5.56 -13.44
N LYS A 251 -7.66 6.46 -12.56
CA LYS A 251 -7.51 7.88 -12.83
C LYS A 251 -6.17 8.17 -13.49
N ASP A 252 -6.19 9.05 -14.49
CA ASP A 252 -4.98 9.56 -15.16
C ASP A 252 -4.57 10.90 -14.56
N PHE A 253 -3.30 10.98 -14.15
CA PHE A 253 -2.64 12.15 -13.57
C PHE A 253 -1.55 12.72 -14.50
N GLY A 254 -1.57 12.35 -15.79
CA GLY A 254 -0.57 12.70 -16.79
C GLY A 254 0.61 11.73 -16.87
N ASN A 255 0.52 10.57 -16.19
CA ASN A 255 1.56 9.55 -16.12
C ASN A 255 1.03 8.12 -16.38
N ASN A 256 -0.07 7.98 -17.14
CA ASN A 256 -0.86 6.76 -17.39
C ASN A 256 -1.93 6.47 -16.32
N ASN A 257 -2.59 5.32 -16.47
CA ASN A 257 -3.64 4.82 -15.60
C ASN A 257 -3.09 4.41 -14.21
N ASP A 258 -3.64 4.94 -13.12
CA ASP A 258 -3.24 4.60 -11.74
C ASP A 258 -3.64 3.19 -11.27
N LYS A 259 -4.28 2.39 -12.12
CA LYS A 259 -4.80 1.06 -11.77
C LYS A 259 -3.72 -0.03 -11.81
N ARG A 260 -3.53 -0.70 -10.68
CA ARG A 260 -2.62 -1.83 -10.43
C ARG A 260 -3.38 -2.99 -9.79
N GLU A 261 -2.75 -4.17 -9.76
CA GLU A 261 -3.19 -5.26 -8.90
C GLU A 261 -3.20 -4.78 -7.43
N LEU A 262 -4.18 -5.22 -6.63
CA LEU A 262 -4.41 -4.66 -5.30
C LEU A 262 -3.23 -4.94 -4.36
N GLY A 263 -2.68 -6.15 -4.38
CA GLY A 263 -1.49 -6.52 -3.61
C GLY A 263 -0.27 -5.68 -4.00
N GLU A 264 -0.02 -5.51 -5.30
CA GLU A 264 1.04 -4.62 -5.80
C GLU A 264 0.85 -3.16 -5.34
N TYR A 265 -0.38 -2.66 -5.39
CA TYR A 265 -0.71 -1.31 -4.93
C TYR A 265 -0.50 -1.16 -3.41
N ILE A 266 -0.94 -2.13 -2.60
CA ILE A 266 -0.73 -2.12 -1.15
C ILE A 266 0.75 -2.18 -0.82
N SER A 267 1.52 -3.03 -1.50
CA SER A 267 2.96 -3.14 -1.33
C SER A 267 3.68 -1.82 -1.63
N TRP A 268 3.35 -1.20 -2.76
CA TRP A 268 3.85 0.14 -3.10
C TRP A 268 3.45 1.19 -2.05
N CYS A 269 2.23 1.11 -1.50
CA CYS A 269 1.80 2.00 -0.43
C CYS A 269 2.60 1.82 0.86
N LYS A 270 2.88 0.57 1.22
CA LYS A 270 3.69 0.21 2.38
C LYS A 270 5.08 0.83 2.32
N ASP A 271 5.71 0.82 1.14
CA ASP A 271 7.04 1.41 0.95
C ASP A 271 7.07 2.91 1.29
N TRP A 272 6.18 3.72 0.72
CA TRP A 272 6.18 5.15 1.04
C TRP A 272 5.64 5.43 2.44
N MET A 273 4.72 4.61 2.98
CA MET A 273 4.25 4.74 4.38
C MET A 273 5.41 4.53 5.35
N ASN A 274 6.26 3.53 5.12
CA ASN A 274 7.43 3.24 5.95
C ASN A 274 8.43 4.41 5.94
N GLU A 275 8.69 5.00 4.77
CA GLU A 275 9.55 6.17 4.66
C GLU A 275 8.93 7.42 5.29
N CYS A 276 7.61 7.61 5.19
CA CYS A 276 6.89 8.67 5.91
C CYS A 276 7.03 8.47 7.43
N MET A 277 6.80 7.26 7.94
CA MET A 277 6.99 6.98 9.37
C MET A 277 8.45 7.17 9.82
N ARG A 278 9.45 6.84 9.00
CA ARG A 278 10.87 7.08 9.29
C ARG A 278 11.20 8.57 9.42
N THR A 279 10.73 9.36 8.45
CA THR A 279 10.97 10.82 8.38
C THR A 279 10.14 11.61 9.40
N MET A 280 9.02 11.06 9.88
CA MET A 280 8.18 11.69 10.90
C MET A 280 8.87 11.72 12.27
N LYS A 281 8.89 12.88 12.92
CA LYS A 281 9.35 13.03 14.31
C LYS A 281 8.51 12.20 15.29
N PRO A 282 9.04 11.83 16.47
CA PRO A 282 8.28 11.11 17.50
C PRO A 282 6.96 11.78 17.92
N SER A 283 6.93 13.12 17.99
CA SER A 283 5.73 13.92 18.28
C SER A 283 4.91 14.30 17.03
N GLY A 284 5.32 13.82 15.85
CA GLY A 284 4.73 14.17 14.57
C GLY A 284 3.41 13.44 14.29
N THR A 285 2.66 13.94 13.32
CA THR A 285 1.40 13.35 12.85
C THR A 285 1.39 13.25 11.34
N MET A 286 0.95 12.11 10.82
CA MET A 286 0.70 11.94 9.38
C MET A 286 -0.80 11.80 9.08
N PHE A 287 -1.23 12.38 7.98
CA PHE A 287 -2.59 12.34 7.46
C PHE A 287 -2.58 11.69 6.08
N ILE A 288 -3.26 10.54 5.93
CA ILE A 288 -3.36 9.83 4.65
C ILE A 288 -4.79 9.92 4.14
N TYR A 289 -4.99 10.64 3.03
CA TYR A 289 -6.27 10.70 2.34
C TYR A 289 -6.55 9.39 1.58
N GLY A 290 -7.83 9.04 1.44
CA GLY A 290 -8.24 7.90 0.64
C GLY A 290 -9.73 7.63 0.67
N PHE A 291 -10.16 6.74 -0.23
CA PHE A 291 -11.46 6.10 -0.11
C PHE A 291 -11.43 5.08 1.03
N SER A 292 -12.55 4.95 1.74
CA SER A 292 -12.62 4.10 2.94
C SER A 292 -12.25 2.65 2.65
N GLU A 293 -12.59 2.17 1.46
CA GLU A 293 -12.31 0.83 0.97
C GLU A 293 -10.80 0.57 0.85
N ILE A 294 -10.07 1.50 0.23
CA ILE A 294 -8.61 1.39 0.09
C ILE A 294 -7.91 1.61 1.43
N LEU A 295 -8.37 2.61 2.20
CA LEU A 295 -7.80 2.89 3.52
C LEU A 295 -8.02 1.75 4.51
N ALA A 296 -9.05 0.92 4.34
CA ALA A 296 -9.22 -0.28 5.17
C ALA A 296 -8.01 -1.22 5.00
N HIS A 297 -7.58 -1.47 3.76
CA HIS A 297 -6.38 -2.26 3.47
C HIS A 297 -5.09 -1.58 3.96
N LEU A 298 -4.94 -0.28 3.78
CA LEU A 298 -3.73 0.43 4.24
C LEU A 298 -3.66 0.54 5.76
N SER A 299 -4.80 0.64 6.44
CA SER A 299 -4.84 0.87 7.90
C SER A 299 -4.22 -0.26 8.71
N VAL A 300 -4.34 -1.50 8.24
CA VAL A 300 -3.76 -2.68 8.92
C VAL A 300 -2.24 -2.73 8.78
N GLU A 301 -1.69 -2.12 7.73
CA GLU A 301 -0.25 -2.03 7.49
C GLU A 301 0.43 -0.90 8.28
N ILE A 302 -0.33 -0.03 8.97
CA ILE A 302 0.21 1.07 9.78
C ILE A 302 0.37 0.57 11.24
N PRO A 303 1.61 0.29 11.72
CA PRO A 303 1.86 -0.33 13.03
C PRO A 303 1.90 0.67 14.19
N ILE A 304 1.55 1.93 13.95
CA ILE A 304 1.52 2.99 14.96
C ILE A 304 0.09 3.38 15.33
N ASN A 305 -0.06 4.23 16.34
CA ASN A 305 -1.37 4.73 16.76
C ASN A 305 -2.06 5.46 15.60
N LYS A 306 -3.37 5.25 15.47
CA LYS A 306 -4.16 5.83 14.39
C LYS A 306 -5.60 6.09 14.79
N ARG A 307 -6.20 7.08 14.14
CA ARG A 307 -7.61 7.42 14.22
C ARG A 307 -8.15 7.67 12.82
N TRP A 308 -9.39 7.25 12.62
CA TRP A 308 -10.12 7.51 11.39
C TRP A 308 -10.81 8.87 11.47
N LEU A 309 -10.56 9.74 10.48
CA LEU A 309 -11.30 10.98 10.29
C LEU A 309 -12.13 10.87 9.01
N ILE A 310 -13.25 11.58 8.97
CA ILE A 310 -14.17 11.62 7.84
C ILE A 310 -14.21 13.05 7.31
N TRP A 311 -13.83 13.24 6.06
CA TRP A 311 -14.06 14.48 5.35
C TRP A 311 -15.39 14.41 4.58
N HIS A 312 -16.40 15.10 5.11
CA HIS A 312 -17.74 15.16 4.54
C HIS A 312 -17.92 16.45 3.71
N TYR A 313 -18.10 16.30 2.39
CA TYR A 313 -18.11 17.42 1.43
C TYR A 313 -19.49 17.80 0.87
N THR A 314 -20.55 17.09 1.25
CA THR A 314 -21.98 17.35 0.94
C THR A 314 -22.43 17.36 -0.54
N ASN A 315 -21.62 17.78 -1.53
CA ASN A 315 -22.09 17.98 -2.92
C ASN A 315 -21.09 17.48 -4.00
N LYS A 316 -21.01 16.16 -4.22
CA LYS A 316 -20.20 15.56 -5.31
C LYS A 316 -21.06 14.57 -6.10
N ASN A 317 -21.06 14.68 -7.43
CA ASN A 317 -21.78 13.75 -8.31
C ASN A 317 -21.07 12.38 -8.27
N VAL A 318 -21.82 11.30 -8.11
CA VAL A 318 -21.31 9.93 -8.29
C VAL A 318 -22.07 9.22 -9.41
N ALA A 319 -21.43 8.25 -10.04
CA ALA A 319 -21.83 7.73 -11.35
C ALA A 319 -22.97 6.69 -11.34
N SER A 320 -23.44 6.24 -10.18
CA SER A 320 -24.45 5.17 -10.08
C SER A 320 -25.68 5.66 -9.34
N LEU A 321 -26.87 5.49 -9.93
CA LEU A 321 -28.17 5.73 -9.29
C LEU A 321 -28.67 4.51 -8.49
N ASN A 322 -28.02 3.35 -8.65
CA ASN A 322 -28.50 2.08 -8.14
C ASN A 322 -27.85 1.68 -6.80
N PHE A 323 -27.19 2.62 -6.10
CA PHE A 323 -26.54 2.35 -4.82
C PHE A 323 -26.39 3.61 -3.94
N TRP A 324 -25.94 3.43 -2.70
CA TRP A 324 -25.62 4.53 -1.77
C TRP A 324 -24.59 5.48 -2.38
N GLN A 325 -24.90 6.78 -2.32
CA GLN A 325 -24.06 7.82 -2.89
C GLN A 325 -22.88 8.13 -1.94
N ARG A 326 -21.69 8.41 -2.49
CA ARG A 326 -20.51 8.76 -1.70
C ARG A 326 -20.57 10.23 -1.26
N SER A 327 -20.70 10.47 0.03
CA SER A 327 -20.74 11.82 0.62
C SER A 327 -19.43 12.24 1.31
N HIS A 328 -18.46 11.32 1.40
CA HIS A 328 -17.21 11.56 2.11
C HIS A 328 -15.98 10.90 1.46
N GLU A 329 -14.82 11.44 1.82
CA GLU A 329 -13.53 10.77 1.77
C GLU A 329 -13.05 10.53 3.21
N ALA A 330 -12.17 9.56 3.41
CA ALA A 330 -11.61 9.23 4.71
C ALA A 330 -10.17 9.73 4.81
N ILE A 331 -9.71 9.95 6.04
CA ILE A 331 -8.34 10.36 6.34
C ILE A 331 -7.87 9.52 7.52
N ILE A 332 -6.78 8.78 7.36
CA ILE A 332 -6.10 8.16 8.49
C ILE A 332 -5.21 9.22 9.13
N CYS A 333 -5.47 9.55 10.39
CA CYS A 333 -4.58 10.35 11.22
C CYS A 333 -3.75 9.41 12.08
N ALA A 334 -2.44 9.35 11.86
CA ALA A 334 -1.54 8.41 12.54
C ALA A 334 -0.36 9.13 13.21
N TRP A 335 0.09 8.60 14.34
CA TRP A 335 1.14 9.20 15.17
C TRP A 335 1.94 8.13 15.92
N LYS A 336 3.20 8.44 16.26
CA LYS A 336 4.08 7.55 17.02
C LYS A 336 3.75 7.61 18.52
N ASP A 337 4.20 8.69 19.18
CA ASP A 337 4.14 8.83 20.63
C ASP A 337 3.01 9.77 21.07
N LYS A 338 3.31 10.82 21.83
CA LYS A 338 2.34 11.86 22.15
C LYS A 338 2.37 12.92 21.04
N PRO A 339 1.32 13.03 20.20
CA PRO A 339 1.34 13.99 19.10
C PRO A 339 1.18 15.41 19.62
N VAL A 340 1.73 16.37 18.88
CA VAL A 340 1.31 17.77 19.02
C VAL A 340 -0.15 17.87 18.59
N PHE A 341 -0.99 18.49 19.42
CA PHE A 341 -2.40 18.72 19.08
C PHE A 341 -2.87 20.10 19.56
N ASN A 342 -2.96 21.05 18.61
CA ASN A 342 -3.40 22.42 18.85
C ASN A 342 -4.93 22.50 18.85
N ARG A 343 -5.55 21.79 19.80
CA ARG A 343 -7.01 21.64 19.90
C ARG A 343 -7.78 22.96 19.78
N ASP A 344 -7.28 24.02 20.42
CA ASP A 344 -7.96 25.31 20.50
C ASP A 344 -7.86 26.11 19.18
N GLU A 345 -6.88 25.79 18.33
CA GLU A 345 -6.66 26.41 17.02
C GLU A 345 -7.58 25.88 15.92
N VAL A 346 -8.24 24.75 16.16
CA VAL A 346 -9.08 24.03 15.20
C VAL A 346 -10.48 23.73 15.72
N ARG A 347 -10.93 24.50 16.71
CA ARG A 347 -12.31 24.44 17.24
C ARG A 347 -13.35 24.69 16.15
N GLU A 348 -14.56 24.23 16.42
CA GLU A 348 -15.69 24.30 15.50
C GLU A 348 -16.78 25.20 16.07
N PRO A 349 -17.53 25.93 15.24
CA PRO A 349 -18.69 26.67 15.72
C PRO A 349 -19.66 25.74 16.46
N TYR A 350 -20.24 26.24 17.55
CA TYR A 350 -21.39 25.59 18.16
C TYR A 350 -22.60 25.70 17.24
N THR A 351 -23.54 24.77 17.36
CA THR A 351 -24.89 24.99 16.83
C THR A 351 -25.65 25.93 17.77
N GLU A 352 -26.54 26.75 17.22
CA GLU A 352 -27.38 27.64 18.03
C GLU A 352 -28.20 26.87 19.08
N GLY A 353 -28.78 25.73 18.66
CA GLY A 353 -29.52 24.85 19.57
C GLY A 353 -28.67 24.31 20.72
N PHE A 354 -27.37 24.05 20.50
CA PHE A 354 -26.48 23.63 21.58
C PHE A 354 -26.18 24.77 22.56
N LEU A 355 -25.91 25.98 22.07
CA LEU A 355 -25.68 27.14 22.93
C LEU A 355 -26.91 27.42 23.80
N ASN A 356 -28.09 27.52 23.18
CA ASN A 356 -29.36 27.77 23.88
C ASN A 356 -29.74 26.61 24.82
N GLY A 357 -29.32 25.40 24.49
CA GLY A 357 -29.66 24.17 25.19
C GLY A 357 -28.75 23.85 26.37
N ALA A 358 -27.46 24.18 26.31
CA ALA A 358 -26.45 23.68 27.24
C ALA A 358 -25.59 24.75 27.90
N ALA A 359 -25.28 25.87 27.22
CA ALA A 359 -24.37 26.86 27.77
C ALA A 359 -25.00 27.55 29.00
N GLY A 360 -24.25 27.60 30.11
CA GLY A 360 -24.70 28.22 31.36
C GLY A 360 -25.74 27.41 32.15
N LYS A 361 -26.20 26.26 31.64
CA LYS A 361 -27.16 25.41 32.36
C LYS A 361 -26.47 24.43 33.30
N VAL A 362 -27.04 24.25 34.49
CA VAL A 362 -26.64 23.24 35.46
C VAL A 362 -27.06 21.86 34.94
N ARG A 363 -26.10 20.93 34.85
CA ARG A 363 -26.35 19.51 34.59
C ARG A 363 -26.28 18.76 35.89
N LYS A 364 -27.37 18.06 36.22
CA LYS A 364 -27.40 17.11 37.33
C LYS A 364 -26.37 16.01 37.08
N GLY A 365 -25.54 15.73 38.09
CA GLY A 365 -24.57 14.65 38.00
C GLY A 365 -25.28 13.32 37.76
N THR A 366 -24.86 12.61 36.72
CA THR A 366 -25.35 11.26 36.44
C THR A 366 -24.27 10.27 36.86
N LEU A 367 -24.51 9.46 37.90
CA LEU A 367 -23.56 8.42 38.29
C LEU A 367 -23.29 7.49 37.10
N GLY A 368 -22.01 7.22 36.83
CA GLY A 368 -21.57 6.29 35.78
C GLY A 368 -21.39 6.89 34.39
N ARG A 369 -21.79 8.15 34.15
CA ARG A 369 -21.53 8.86 32.88
C ARG A 369 -20.77 10.15 33.17
N PHE A 370 -19.45 10.09 33.09
CA PHE A 370 -18.49 11.20 33.23
C PHE A 370 -18.35 11.85 34.62
N SER A 371 -19.04 11.34 35.66
CA SER A 371 -18.86 11.76 37.05
C SER A 371 -18.87 10.54 37.96
N SER A 372 -17.78 10.30 38.68
CA SER A 372 -17.71 9.31 39.77
C SER A 372 -18.38 9.82 41.05
N ASN A 373 -18.61 11.14 41.15
CA ASN A 373 -18.94 11.80 42.42
C ASN A 373 -20.35 12.42 42.42
N GLY A 374 -21.14 12.25 41.35
CA GLY A 374 -22.50 12.81 41.26
C GLY A 374 -22.57 14.34 41.25
N LEU A 375 -21.43 15.02 41.07
CA LEU A 375 -21.35 16.48 41.12
C LEU A 375 -22.14 17.15 40.00
N GLU A 376 -22.90 18.18 40.36
CA GLU A 376 -23.50 19.09 39.40
C GLU A 376 -22.42 19.90 38.68
N THR A 377 -22.58 20.11 37.38
CA THR A 377 -21.63 20.87 36.57
C THR A 377 -22.36 21.91 35.74
N VAL A 378 -21.76 23.10 35.59
CA VAL A 378 -22.23 24.11 34.64
C VAL A 378 -21.36 24.05 33.40
N TYR A 379 -21.98 23.84 32.23
CA TYR A 379 -21.23 23.86 30.99
C TYR A 379 -20.93 25.32 30.59
N LYS A 380 -19.69 25.73 30.73
CA LYS A 380 -19.20 27.01 30.19
C LYS A 380 -18.75 26.81 28.74
N ALA A 381 -19.50 27.38 27.80
CA ALA A 381 -19.11 27.38 26.39
C ALA A 381 -17.79 28.14 26.22
N HIS A 382 -16.91 27.60 25.39
CA HIS A 382 -15.63 28.23 25.10
C HIS A 382 -15.80 29.23 23.95
N ASP A 383 -15.25 30.44 24.06
CA ASP A 383 -15.47 31.51 23.08
C ASP A 383 -14.99 31.15 21.68
N GLY A 384 -13.91 30.35 21.60
CA GLY A 384 -13.41 29.78 20.34
C GLY A 384 -14.26 28.65 19.72
N GLY A 385 -15.36 28.23 20.35
CA GLY A 385 -16.25 27.17 19.82
C GLY A 385 -16.09 25.80 20.48
N ALA A 386 -16.81 24.81 19.95
CA ALA A 386 -16.74 23.40 20.34
C ALA A 386 -15.38 22.77 20.01
N LEU A 387 -15.04 21.69 20.72
CA LEU A 387 -13.86 20.89 20.37
C LEU A 387 -13.97 20.30 18.96
N PRO A 388 -12.85 20.16 18.23
CA PRO A 388 -12.83 19.51 16.92
C PRO A 388 -13.36 18.09 17.00
N ARG A 389 -14.08 17.66 15.96
CA ARG A 389 -14.64 16.32 15.82
C ARG A 389 -13.89 15.53 14.75
N ASP A 390 -14.10 14.22 14.74
CA ASP A 390 -13.59 13.29 13.75
C ASP A 390 -14.30 13.39 12.39
N VAL A 391 -15.46 14.05 12.31
CA VAL A 391 -16.15 14.39 11.06
C VAL A 391 -15.91 15.86 10.70
N ILE A 392 -15.05 16.09 9.71
CA ILE A 392 -14.68 17.40 9.18
C ILE A 392 -15.65 17.77 8.04
N LYS A 393 -16.31 18.91 8.16
CA LYS A 393 -17.26 19.42 7.16
C LYS A 393 -16.62 20.59 6.41
N ILE A 394 -16.06 20.32 5.24
CA ILE A 394 -15.48 21.33 4.35
C ILE A 394 -15.95 21.00 2.93
N PRO A 395 -16.48 21.96 2.15
CA PRO A 395 -16.92 21.70 0.79
C PRO A 395 -15.80 21.17 -0.12
N ALA A 396 -16.11 20.24 -1.01
CA ALA A 396 -15.19 19.82 -2.06
C ALA A 396 -15.10 20.88 -3.17
N LEU A 397 -13.98 20.88 -3.91
CA LEU A 397 -13.77 21.74 -5.08
C LEU A 397 -14.51 21.21 -6.32
N ALA A 398 -15.83 21.10 -6.21
CA ALA A 398 -16.76 20.66 -7.26
C ALA A 398 -17.63 21.82 -7.77
N GLY A 399 -18.05 21.73 -9.03
CA GLY A 399 -18.87 22.76 -9.67
C GLY A 399 -18.23 24.16 -9.68
N GLY A 400 -19.06 25.20 -9.66
CA GLY A 400 -18.62 26.60 -9.64
C GLY A 400 -17.89 27.01 -8.35
N ALA A 401 -18.17 26.36 -7.21
CA ALA A 401 -17.53 26.67 -5.93
C ALA A 401 -16.01 26.38 -5.95
N GLY A 402 -15.59 25.35 -6.68
CA GLY A 402 -14.17 25.03 -6.85
C GLY A 402 -13.40 25.98 -7.77
N MET A 403 -14.10 26.84 -8.54
CA MET A 403 -13.47 27.76 -9.50
C MET A 403 -12.82 28.97 -8.84
N ILE A 404 -12.87 29.15 -7.52
CA ILE A 404 -12.17 30.27 -6.86
C ILE A 404 -10.73 29.87 -6.49
N GLU A 405 -10.49 28.58 -6.28
CA GLU A 405 -9.23 28.04 -5.76
C GLU A 405 -8.38 27.30 -6.82
N ARG A 406 -8.98 26.97 -7.97
CA ARG A 406 -8.32 26.19 -9.02
C ARG A 406 -7.40 27.03 -9.90
N TRP A 407 -6.32 26.40 -10.34
CA TRP A 407 -5.42 26.92 -11.38
C TRP A 407 -5.46 26.03 -12.62
N PHE A 408 -5.18 26.63 -13.76
CA PHE A 408 -5.22 25.98 -15.08
C PHE A 408 -3.91 26.20 -15.80
N LEU A 409 -3.41 25.20 -16.51
CA LEU A 409 -2.24 25.34 -17.37
C LEU A 409 -2.71 25.38 -18.82
N CYS A 410 -2.43 26.48 -19.51
CA CYS A 410 -2.62 26.57 -20.94
C CYS A 410 -1.37 26.06 -21.65
N LYS A 411 -1.47 24.91 -22.32
CA LYS A 411 -0.38 24.29 -23.08
C LYS A 411 -0.04 25.09 -24.34
N THR A 412 -1.06 25.65 -24.99
CA THR A 412 -0.89 26.50 -26.18
C THR A 412 -0.11 27.78 -25.89
N CYS A 413 -0.39 28.43 -24.75
CA CYS A 413 0.29 29.68 -24.35
C CYS A 413 1.50 29.45 -23.44
N ASP A 414 1.78 28.20 -23.08
CA ASP A 414 2.76 27.81 -22.07
C ASP A 414 2.68 28.65 -20.77
N SER A 415 1.48 28.88 -20.25
CA SER A 415 1.25 29.74 -19.09
C SER A 415 0.18 29.22 -18.14
N VAL A 416 0.33 29.53 -16.84
CA VAL A 416 -0.65 29.21 -15.80
C VAL A 416 -1.64 30.37 -15.67
N CYS A 417 -2.93 30.07 -15.71
CA CYS A 417 -3.99 31.06 -15.66
C CYS A 417 -5.03 30.75 -14.58
N GLU A 418 -5.65 31.82 -14.07
CA GLU A 418 -6.77 31.71 -13.14
C GLU A 418 -8.09 31.52 -13.89
N PRO A 419 -9.12 30.96 -13.25
CA PRO A 419 -10.43 30.69 -13.87
C PRO A 419 -11.06 31.89 -14.58
N ARG A 420 -10.87 33.13 -14.08
CA ARG A 420 -11.38 34.35 -14.74
C ARG A 420 -10.73 34.64 -16.09
N GLN A 421 -9.53 34.13 -16.32
CA GLN A 421 -8.77 34.30 -17.55
C GLN A 421 -9.12 33.24 -18.60
N LEU A 422 -9.81 32.14 -18.24
CA LEU A 422 -10.12 31.04 -19.17
C LEU A 422 -10.81 31.46 -20.46
N LYS A 423 -11.65 32.50 -20.43
CA LYS A 423 -12.27 33.06 -21.64
C LYS A 423 -11.25 33.54 -22.69
N LYS A 424 -10.07 34.00 -22.26
CA LYS A 424 -8.98 34.43 -23.15
C LYS A 424 -8.22 33.27 -23.77
N HIS A 425 -8.47 32.04 -23.32
CA HIS A 425 -7.84 30.82 -23.81
C HIS A 425 -8.87 29.89 -24.48
N GLU A 426 -9.93 30.48 -25.05
CA GLU A 426 -10.93 29.74 -25.81
C GLU A 426 -10.27 29.08 -27.03
N GLY A 427 -10.53 27.78 -27.24
CA GLY A 427 -9.89 26.98 -28.29
C GLY A 427 -8.45 26.53 -27.97
N HIS A 428 -7.88 26.90 -26.83
CA HIS A 428 -6.55 26.41 -26.42
C HIS A 428 -6.63 25.07 -25.69
N GLU A 429 -5.50 24.36 -25.66
CA GLU A 429 -5.34 23.16 -24.85
C GLU A 429 -5.14 23.54 -23.38
N ILE A 430 -6.13 23.22 -22.53
CA ILE A 430 -6.14 23.53 -21.10
C ILE A 430 -6.05 22.26 -20.26
N MET A 431 -5.07 22.21 -19.37
CA MET A 431 -4.91 21.18 -18.35
C MET A 431 -5.36 21.71 -16.97
N LYS A 432 -6.00 20.84 -16.19
CA LYS A 432 -6.31 21.05 -14.77
C LYS A 432 -6.05 19.78 -13.99
N HIS A 433 -5.70 19.89 -12.72
CA HIS A 433 -5.62 18.73 -11.84
C HIS A 433 -7.03 18.19 -11.53
N PRO A 434 -7.25 16.86 -11.63
CA PRO A 434 -8.60 16.32 -11.52
C PRO A 434 -9.15 16.37 -10.09
N THR A 435 -8.29 16.22 -9.07
CA THR A 435 -8.69 15.92 -7.68
C THR A 435 -8.02 16.81 -6.63
N GLN A 436 -7.81 18.11 -6.93
CA GLN A 436 -7.26 19.08 -5.97
C GLN A 436 -8.06 19.07 -4.65
N LYS A 437 -7.37 19.00 -3.51
CA LYS A 437 -7.98 19.08 -2.18
C LYS A 437 -8.25 20.54 -1.78
N PRO A 438 -9.33 20.82 -1.02
CA PRO A 438 -9.62 22.18 -0.58
C PRO A 438 -8.54 22.71 0.34
N PHE A 439 -8.11 23.93 0.09
CA PHE A 439 -7.11 24.64 0.89
C PHE A 439 -7.41 24.64 2.39
N GLU A 440 -8.64 24.97 2.78
CA GLU A 440 -9.05 25.04 4.19
C GLU A 440 -9.01 23.67 4.90
N LEU A 441 -9.18 22.57 4.16
CA LEU A 441 -9.01 21.22 4.71
C LEU A 441 -7.55 20.97 5.07
N SER A 442 -6.64 21.19 4.12
CA SER A 442 -5.21 21.01 4.33
C SER A 442 -4.69 21.94 5.43
N LYS A 443 -5.14 23.21 5.46
CA LYS A 443 -4.83 24.17 6.53
C LYS A 443 -5.31 23.69 7.90
N LYS A 444 -6.55 23.20 8.03
CA LYS A 444 -7.08 22.68 9.30
C LYS A 444 -6.26 21.49 9.81
N LEU A 445 -5.86 20.56 8.94
CA LEU A 445 -5.04 19.41 9.32
C LEU A 445 -3.65 19.85 9.79
N ILE A 446 -2.95 20.69 9.02
CA ILE A 446 -1.62 21.21 9.38
C ILE A 446 -1.69 21.95 10.73
N LYS A 447 -2.63 22.91 10.84
CA LYS A 447 -2.78 23.72 12.05
C LYS A 447 -3.06 22.89 13.29
N SER A 448 -3.76 21.76 13.14
CA SER A 448 -4.09 20.86 14.26
C SER A 448 -2.87 20.17 14.87
N ALA A 449 -1.81 19.90 14.08
CA ALA A 449 -0.71 19.02 14.48
C ALA A 449 0.68 19.67 14.46
N MET A 450 0.78 20.93 14.04
CA MET A 450 2.07 21.61 13.89
C MET A 450 2.63 22.18 15.20
N PRO A 451 3.94 22.13 15.49
CA PRO A 451 4.55 22.96 16.53
C PRO A 451 4.32 24.46 16.35
N LYS A 452 4.54 25.25 17.40
CA LYS A 452 4.30 26.70 17.40
C LYS A 452 5.23 27.49 16.46
N LYS A 453 6.44 26.98 16.20
CA LYS A 453 7.46 27.62 15.37
C LYS A 453 8.28 26.56 14.64
N ASP A 454 8.82 26.95 13.49
CA ASP A 454 9.83 26.22 12.72
C ASP A 454 9.43 24.77 12.39
N GLY A 455 8.14 24.54 12.20
CA GLY A 455 7.62 23.24 11.85
C GLY A 455 7.77 22.93 10.37
N VAL A 456 7.85 21.64 10.06
CA VAL A 456 8.05 21.13 8.70
C VAL A 456 6.87 20.26 8.28
N VAL A 457 6.24 20.62 7.17
CA VAL A 457 5.24 19.82 6.45
C VAL A 457 5.88 19.04 5.32
N LEU A 458 5.75 17.72 5.31
CA LEU A 458 6.12 16.87 4.17
C LEU A 458 4.88 16.52 3.35
N VAL A 459 4.97 16.68 2.02
CA VAL A 459 3.89 16.39 1.08
C VAL A 459 4.41 15.47 -0.03
N PRO A 460 4.32 14.13 0.13
CA PRO A 460 4.90 13.19 -0.83
C PRO A 460 4.24 13.21 -2.21
N PHE A 461 3.00 13.68 -2.32
CA PHE A 461 2.23 13.77 -3.55
C PHE A 461 1.60 15.16 -3.64
N VAL A 462 2.34 16.13 -4.21
CA VAL A 462 1.97 17.55 -4.14
C VAL A 462 0.76 17.90 -5.01
N GLY A 463 0.64 17.31 -6.20
CA GLY A 463 -0.35 17.72 -7.18
C GLY A 463 -0.30 19.23 -7.44
N THR A 464 -1.38 19.92 -7.09
CA THR A 464 -1.50 21.39 -7.28
C THR A 464 -1.04 22.23 -6.08
N GLY A 465 -0.48 21.61 -5.04
CA GLY A 465 0.21 22.32 -3.97
C GLY A 465 -0.68 22.98 -2.92
N SER A 466 -1.92 22.52 -2.72
CA SER A 466 -2.82 23.05 -1.69
C SER A 466 -2.24 22.93 -0.29
N GLU A 467 -1.62 21.79 0.02
CA GLU A 467 -0.93 21.49 1.28
C GLU A 467 0.30 22.37 1.49
N CYS A 468 1.12 22.53 0.44
CA CYS A 468 2.32 23.36 0.48
C CYS A 468 1.96 24.85 0.65
N SER A 469 0.91 25.30 -0.05
CA SER A 469 0.38 26.66 0.10
C SER A 469 -0.17 26.90 1.52
N ALA A 470 -0.87 25.93 2.09
CA ALA A 470 -1.38 26.00 3.46
C ALA A 470 -0.25 26.03 4.50
N ALA A 471 0.80 25.24 4.31
CA ALA A 471 2.00 25.28 5.15
C ALA A 471 2.62 26.68 5.15
N LYS A 472 2.82 27.25 3.95
CA LYS A 472 3.38 28.60 3.78
C LYS A 472 2.51 29.69 4.41
N GLU A 473 1.18 29.63 4.26
CA GLU A 473 0.28 30.60 4.91
C GLU A 473 0.39 30.55 6.43
N LEU A 474 0.54 29.34 7.00
CA LEU A 474 0.72 29.13 8.44
C LEU A 474 2.13 29.48 8.93
N GLY A 475 3.01 30.01 8.06
CA GLY A 475 4.39 30.35 8.38
C GLY A 475 5.28 29.15 8.66
N GLN A 476 4.91 27.97 8.14
CA GLN A 476 5.64 26.72 8.31
C GLN A 476 6.45 26.41 7.06
N SER A 477 7.54 25.66 7.24
CA SER A 477 8.31 25.16 6.10
C SER A 477 7.63 23.94 5.48
N TYR A 478 7.84 23.72 4.20
CA TYR A 478 7.38 22.50 3.52
C TYR A 478 8.45 21.82 2.68
N VAL A 479 8.30 20.53 2.43
CA VAL A 479 9.04 19.77 1.42
C VAL A 479 8.02 18.96 0.64
N GLY A 480 8.04 19.05 -0.69
CA GLY A 480 7.07 18.36 -1.55
C GLY A 480 7.73 17.58 -2.67
N PHE A 481 7.09 16.50 -3.12
CA PHE A 481 7.48 15.74 -4.30
C PHE A 481 6.34 15.67 -5.31
N GLU A 482 6.68 15.82 -6.59
CA GLU A 482 5.73 15.70 -7.69
C GLU A 482 6.43 15.13 -8.91
N ILE A 483 5.81 14.15 -9.56
CA ILE A 483 6.39 13.50 -10.74
C ILE A 483 6.02 14.25 -12.02
N ASN A 484 4.90 14.97 -12.02
CA ASN A 484 4.41 15.71 -13.18
C ASN A 484 4.91 17.17 -13.14
N PRO A 485 5.79 17.59 -14.07
CA PRO A 485 6.33 18.95 -14.09
C PRO A 485 5.25 20.03 -14.31
N ASP A 486 4.14 19.70 -14.96
CA ASP A 486 3.04 20.65 -15.14
C ASP A 486 2.31 20.95 -13.83
N TYR A 487 2.15 19.94 -12.98
CA TYR A 487 1.53 20.10 -11.67
C TYR A 487 2.41 20.94 -10.74
N ILE A 488 3.74 20.82 -10.84
CA ILE A 488 4.68 21.72 -10.15
C ILE A 488 4.44 23.17 -10.56
N ARG A 489 4.25 23.47 -11.85
CA ARG A 489 3.97 24.83 -12.32
C ARG A 489 2.68 25.40 -11.72
N LEU A 490 1.63 24.58 -11.63
CA LEU A 490 0.38 24.95 -10.97
C LEU A 490 0.60 25.20 -9.47
N ALA A 491 1.35 24.33 -8.80
CA ALA A 491 1.66 24.43 -7.39
C ALA A 491 2.46 25.69 -7.05
N GLU A 492 3.53 25.98 -7.78
CA GLU A 492 4.34 27.19 -7.60
C GLU A 492 3.50 28.47 -7.83
N LYS A 493 2.57 28.43 -8.78
CA LYS A 493 1.64 29.55 -8.97
C LYS A 493 0.68 29.70 -7.78
N MET A 494 0.09 28.61 -7.28
CA MET A 494 -0.79 28.65 -6.10
C MET A 494 -0.06 29.16 -4.85
N ILE A 495 1.19 28.71 -4.64
CA ILE A 495 2.04 29.07 -3.50
C ILE A 495 2.49 30.55 -3.57
N SER A 496 2.65 31.12 -4.77
CA SER A 496 3.06 32.52 -4.95
C SER A 496 1.90 33.52 -4.87
N ASP A 497 0.70 33.17 -5.32
CA ASP A 497 -0.38 34.16 -5.56
C ASP A 497 -1.13 34.64 -4.31
N LYS A 498 -0.87 34.09 -3.10
CA LYS A 498 -1.55 34.45 -1.82
C LYS A 498 -3.09 34.54 -1.89
N LYS A 499 -3.73 34.04 -2.95
CA LYS A 499 -5.19 34.02 -3.09
C LYS A 499 -5.76 32.89 -2.25
N TYR A 500 -5.98 33.21 -0.98
CA TYR A 500 -6.74 32.35 -0.09
C TYR A 500 -8.21 32.69 -0.31
N PRO A 501 -9.08 31.73 -0.69
CA PRO A 501 -10.51 32.00 -0.75
C PRO A 501 -10.94 32.53 0.62
N ALA A 502 -11.63 33.68 0.63
CA ALA A 502 -12.30 34.15 1.84
C ALA A 502 -13.18 33.02 2.37
N LYS A 503 -13.23 32.84 3.70
CA LYS A 503 -14.00 31.79 4.37
C LYS A 503 -15.32 31.55 3.63
N LEU A 504 -15.46 30.38 3.03
CA LEU A 504 -16.76 29.86 2.67
C LEU A 504 -17.42 29.52 4.00
N PHE A 505 -18.25 30.46 4.46
CA PHE A 505 -19.05 30.48 5.70
C PHE A 505 -18.35 31.02 6.96
#